data_AF-A0A930TQI8-F1
#
_entry.id   AF-A0A930TQI8-F1
#
_cell.length_a   1.000
_cell.length_b   1.000
_cell.length_c   1.000
_cell.angle_alpha   90.00
_cell.angle_beta   90.00
_cell.angle_gamma   90.00
#
_symmetry.space_group_name_H-M   'P 1'
#
loop_
_entity.id
_entity.type
_entity.pdbx_description
1 polymer ?
#
loop_
_entity_poly.entity_id
_entity_poly.type
_entity_poly.pdbx_seq_one_letter_code
_entity_poly.pdbx_strand_id
1 'polypeptide(L)'
;MTLATTLDSRSLLLVFMLLPPLALTQTEPNGSWLDGNTNTTNWNQAGAAIPQAPAFEGSNLPACEHTVRQATLPEDELVQAAGWVLFGAAQIFNSTTVITGMANADGMCRPLSYQVFVFTNGEFSGTLSPTPMNSRTDGSMANVNLYREGSLSASFNRYTPEDALCCPSGKSLLFYEVQIEADAPVLVPQWPATTSSPD
;
A
#
# COMPACT_ATOMS: atom_id res chain seq x y z
N MET A 1 76.10 -15.68 11.54
CA MET A 1 75.42 -16.61 12.47
C MET A 1 74.23 -15.84 13.04
N THR A 2 73.07 -16.46 12.88
CA THR A 2 71.66 -16.16 13.22
C THR A 2 71.34 -15.19 14.37
N LEU A 3 70.08 -14.69 14.32
CA LEU A 3 69.18 -14.09 15.35
C LEU A 3 69.04 -12.55 15.31
N ALA A 4 67.88 -11.92 15.54
CA ALA A 4 66.45 -12.22 15.46
C ALA A 4 65.72 -10.94 15.94
N THR A 5 64.53 -10.63 15.38
CA THR A 5 63.38 -9.87 15.98
C THR A 5 63.63 -8.43 16.50
N THR A 6 62.77 -7.43 16.25
CA THR A 6 61.36 -7.35 16.66
C THR A 6 60.57 -6.35 15.79
N LEU A 7 59.39 -6.74 15.30
CA LEU A 7 58.36 -5.84 14.80
C LEU A 7 57.65 -5.19 16.00
N ASP A 8 57.62 -3.86 16.04
CA ASP A 8 56.84 -3.09 17.02
C ASP A 8 55.43 -2.86 16.48
N SER A 9 54.50 -3.70 16.93
CA SER A 9 53.09 -3.73 16.54
C SER A 9 52.31 -2.71 17.38
N ARG A 10 52.12 -1.51 16.85
CA ARG A 10 51.18 -0.53 17.41
C ARG A 10 49.75 -1.00 17.16
N SER A 11 49.18 -1.66 18.15
CA SER A 11 47.77 -2.05 18.21
C SER A 11 46.84 -0.82 18.13
N LEU A 12 46.19 -0.60 16.99
CA LEU A 12 44.97 0.19 16.92
C LEU A 12 43.80 -0.70 17.37
N LEU A 13 43.28 -0.44 18.58
CA LEU A 13 42.00 -0.96 19.03
C LEU A 13 40.88 -0.25 18.24
N LEU A 14 40.42 -0.89 17.15
CA LEU A 14 39.13 -0.55 16.54
C LEU A 14 38.01 -1.04 17.46
N VAL A 15 37.41 -0.10 18.19
CA VAL A 15 36.15 -0.34 18.90
C VAL A 15 35.02 -0.29 17.85
N PHE A 16 34.63 -1.46 17.35
CA PHE A 16 33.37 -1.62 16.62
C PHE A 16 32.22 -1.46 17.63
N MET A 17 31.64 -0.27 17.72
CA MET A 17 30.33 -0.11 18.36
C MET A 17 29.31 -0.86 17.47
N LEU A 18 28.86 -2.02 17.94
CA LEU A 18 27.69 -2.70 17.38
C LEU A 18 26.49 -1.77 17.54
N LEU A 19 26.08 -1.10 16.46
CA LEU A 19 24.71 -0.60 16.38
C LEU A 19 23.79 -1.83 16.39
N PRO A 20 22.78 -1.91 17.27
CA PRO A 20 21.75 -2.92 17.13
C PRO A 20 21.09 -2.73 15.76
N PRO A 21 20.77 -3.80 15.03
CA PRO A 21 19.92 -3.67 13.87
C PRO A 21 18.63 -3.00 14.34
N LEU A 22 18.29 -1.86 13.72
CA LEU A 22 16.92 -1.36 13.76
C LEU A 22 16.08 -2.50 13.21
N ALA A 23 15.44 -3.25 14.10
CA ALA A 23 14.35 -4.12 13.74
C ALA A 23 13.29 -3.19 13.16
N LEU A 24 13.26 -3.08 11.82
CA LEU A 24 12.08 -2.65 11.11
C LEU A 24 11.03 -3.70 11.46
N THR A 25 10.23 -3.45 12.49
CA THR A 25 8.97 -4.16 12.65
C THR A 25 8.24 -3.96 11.33
N GLN A 26 8.11 -5.03 10.55
CA GLN A 26 7.16 -5.05 9.45
C GLN A 26 5.81 -4.79 10.09
N THR A 27 5.31 -3.56 9.95
CA THR A 27 3.94 -3.23 10.28
C THR A 27 3.11 -3.96 9.22
N GLU A 28 2.83 -5.24 9.46
CA GLU A 28 1.80 -5.94 8.71
C GLU A 28 0.54 -5.05 8.77
N PRO A 29 -0.16 -4.85 7.65
CA PRO A 29 -1.45 -4.17 7.68
C PRO A 29 -2.34 -4.93 8.65
N ASN A 30 -2.57 -4.33 9.82
CA ASN A 30 -3.26 -4.97 10.94
C ASN A 30 -4.71 -4.48 11.07
N GLY A 31 -5.25 -3.92 9.99
CA GLY A 31 -6.59 -3.31 9.89
C GLY A 31 -6.91 -2.19 10.90
N SER A 32 -6.04 -1.91 11.87
CA SER A 32 -6.36 -1.09 13.03
C SER A 32 -6.62 0.37 12.68
N TRP A 33 -6.13 0.81 11.52
CA TRP A 33 -6.40 2.14 11.00
C TRP A 33 -7.90 2.34 10.68
N LEU A 34 -8.69 1.27 10.50
CA LEU A 34 -10.14 1.31 10.30
C LEU A 34 -10.94 1.40 11.61
N ASP A 35 -10.28 1.26 12.76
CA ASP A 35 -10.96 1.25 14.06
C ASP A 35 -11.22 2.69 14.51
N GLY A 36 -12.47 3.11 14.34
CA GLY A 36 -12.94 4.51 14.38
C GLY A 36 -12.79 5.29 15.70
N ASN A 37 -12.07 4.76 16.69
CA ASN A 37 -11.81 5.42 17.97
C ASN A 37 -10.41 6.04 18.08
N THR A 38 -9.49 5.80 17.13
CA THR A 38 -8.10 6.28 17.23
C THR A 38 -7.54 6.94 15.96
N ASN A 39 -8.19 6.77 14.80
CA ASN A 39 -7.64 7.27 13.54
C ASN A 39 -8.67 8.03 12.70
N THR A 40 -8.77 9.35 12.93
CA THR A 40 -9.62 10.27 12.14
C THR A 40 -8.83 11.19 11.22
N THR A 41 -7.51 11.00 11.15
CA THR A 41 -6.64 11.90 10.37
C THR A 41 -6.65 11.47 8.91
N ASN A 42 -6.80 12.43 8.00
CA ASN A 42 -6.58 12.18 6.58
C ASN A 42 -5.08 11.96 6.34
N TRP A 43 -4.71 10.80 5.79
CA TRP A 43 -3.33 10.50 5.43
C TRP A 43 -2.94 11.05 4.05
N ASN A 44 -3.91 11.41 3.23
CA ASN A 44 -3.68 12.04 1.94
C ASN A 44 -3.40 13.54 2.13
N GLN A 45 -2.58 14.10 1.24
CA GLN A 45 -2.23 15.51 1.23
C GLN A 45 -2.37 16.05 -0.18
N ALA A 46 -2.93 17.26 -0.31
CA ALA A 46 -3.07 17.92 -1.60
C ALA A 46 -1.71 18.15 -2.27
N GLY A 47 -1.60 17.82 -3.55
CA GLY A 47 -0.36 17.94 -4.32
C GLY A 47 0.75 16.95 -3.93
N ALA A 48 0.45 15.93 -3.12
CA ALA A 48 1.41 14.87 -2.83
C ALA A 48 1.80 14.09 -4.09
N ALA A 49 3.02 13.55 -4.11
CA ALA A 49 3.44 12.61 -5.14
C ALA A 49 2.84 11.22 -4.92
N ILE A 50 2.73 10.42 -5.98
CA ILE A 50 2.33 9.01 -5.89
C ILE A 50 3.38 8.25 -5.04
N PRO A 51 2.96 7.51 -4.00
CA PRO A 51 3.89 6.69 -3.21
C PRO A 51 4.62 5.67 -4.09
N GLN A 52 5.92 5.49 -3.85
CA GLN A 52 6.71 4.50 -4.59
C GLN A 52 6.33 3.07 -4.18
N ALA A 53 6.31 2.16 -5.14
CA ALA A 53 6.10 0.74 -4.87
C ALA A 53 7.22 0.19 -3.97
N PRO A 54 6.89 -0.61 -2.94
CA PRO A 54 7.92 -1.29 -2.14
C PRO A 54 8.79 -2.21 -3.00
N ALA A 55 10.09 -2.26 -2.70
CA ALA A 55 11.01 -3.19 -3.34
C ALA A 55 10.85 -4.61 -2.77
N PHE A 56 11.07 -5.63 -3.61
CA PHE A 56 11.01 -7.04 -3.23
C PHE A 56 12.26 -7.79 -3.67
N GLU A 57 12.81 -8.59 -2.76
CA GLU A 57 13.81 -9.60 -3.09
C GLU A 57 13.11 -10.81 -3.70
N GLY A 58 13.25 -10.98 -5.00
CA GLY A 58 12.50 -11.97 -5.77
C GLY A 58 11.06 -11.52 -6.06
N SER A 59 10.58 -11.84 -7.26
CA SER A 59 9.25 -11.45 -7.72
C SER A 59 8.54 -12.63 -8.36
N ASN A 60 7.28 -12.83 -7.99
CA ASN A 60 6.42 -13.79 -8.68
C ASN A 60 5.65 -13.16 -9.84
N LEU A 61 5.83 -11.84 -10.07
CA LEU A 61 5.15 -11.12 -11.16
C LEU A 61 5.36 -11.74 -12.55
N PRO A 62 6.56 -12.24 -12.92
CA PRO A 62 6.74 -12.92 -14.21
C PRO A 62 5.85 -14.15 -14.39
N ALA A 63 5.57 -14.91 -13.32
CA ALA A 63 4.67 -16.06 -13.36
C ALA A 63 3.18 -15.63 -13.40
N CYS A 64 2.91 -14.37 -13.10
CA CYS A 64 1.57 -13.78 -12.98
C CYS A 64 1.27 -12.74 -14.06
N GLU A 65 2.02 -12.72 -15.17
CA GLU A 65 1.84 -11.75 -16.26
C GLU A 65 0.39 -11.73 -16.80
N HIS A 66 -0.30 -12.87 -16.78
CA HIS A 66 -1.68 -12.98 -17.22
C HIS A 66 -2.70 -12.20 -16.35
N THR A 67 -2.32 -11.76 -15.14
CA THR A 67 -3.15 -10.89 -14.29
C THR A 67 -2.80 -9.40 -14.45
N VAL A 68 -1.69 -9.11 -15.13
CA VAL A 68 -1.20 -7.75 -15.34
C VAL A 68 -2.05 -7.04 -16.38
N ARG A 69 -2.53 -5.86 -16.01
CA ARG A 69 -3.21 -4.96 -16.94
C ARG A 69 -2.17 -4.08 -17.63
N GLN A 70 -2.30 -3.89 -18.95
CA GLN A 70 -1.48 -2.94 -19.69
C GLN A 70 -1.92 -1.50 -19.38
N ALA A 71 -0.97 -0.56 -19.41
CA ALA A 71 -1.27 0.86 -19.30
C ALA A 71 -2.04 1.34 -20.54
N THR A 72 -3.16 2.00 -20.33
CA THR A 72 -4.01 2.55 -21.39
C THR A 72 -4.48 3.98 -21.10
N LEU A 73 -4.25 4.46 -19.88
CA LEU A 73 -4.62 5.79 -19.41
C LEU A 73 -3.34 6.58 -19.03
N PRO A 74 -3.34 7.91 -19.11
CA PRO A 74 -2.24 8.72 -18.59
C PRO A 74 -1.93 8.41 -17.12
N GLU A 75 -2.96 8.20 -16.29
CA GLU A 75 -2.81 7.88 -14.87
C GLU A 75 -2.22 6.47 -14.65
N ASP A 76 -2.39 5.54 -15.60
CA ASP A 76 -1.71 4.24 -15.57
C ASP A 76 -0.21 4.40 -15.67
N GLU A 77 0.25 5.27 -16.59
CA GLU A 77 1.66 5.56 -16.79
C GLU A 77 2.27 6.20 -15.54
N LEU A 78 1.53 7.07 -14.85
CA LEU A 78 1.96 7.67 -13.59
C LEU A 78 2.14 6.60 -12.48
N VAL A 79 1.20 5.66 -12.37
CA VAL A 79 1.29 4.55 -11.41
C VAL A 79 2.45 3.61 -11.76
N GLN A 80 2.67 3.29 -13.03
CA GLN A 80 3.82 2.50 -13.47
C GLN A 80 5.15 3.22 -13.26
N ALA A 81 5.22 4.52 -13.50
CA ALA A 81 6.40 5.34 -13.25
C ALA A 81 6.80 5.37 -11.77
N ALA A 82 5.83 5.19 -10.86
CA ALA A 82 6.05 5.00 -9.43
C ALA A 82 6.42 3.54 -9.04
N GLY A 83 6.63 2.65 -10.01
CA GLY A 83 7.13 1.29 -9.83
C GLY A 83 6.05 0.22 -9.63
N TRP A 84 4.77 0.55 -9.80
CA TRP A 84 3.66 -0.38 -9.57
C TRP A 84 3.30 -1.18 -10.81
N VAL A 85 2.97 -2.45 -10.64
CA VAL A 85 2.39 -3.29 -11.69
C VAL A 85 0.87 -3.21 -11.63
N LEU A 86 0.25 -2.76 -12.71
CA LEU A 86 -1.20 -2.57 -12.79
C LEU A 86 -1.92 -3.92 -12.82
N PHE A 87 -3.04 -4.01 -12.10
CA PHE A 87 -3.94 -5.17 -12.17
C PHE A 87 -5.38 -4.74 -11.93
N GLY A 88 -6.33 -5.59 -12.32
CA GLY A 88 -7.76 -5.28 -12.26
C GLY A 88 -8.16 -4.16 -13.21
N ALA A 89 -9.46 -3.97 -13.42
CA ALA A 89 -9.97 -2.90 -14.26
C ALA A 89 -9.83 -1.54 -13.56
N ALA A 90 -9.45 -0.50 -14.32
CA ALA A 90 -9.62 0.87 -13.86
C ALA A 90 -11.11 1.21 -13.76
N GLN A 91 -11.49 2.03 -12.77
CA GLN A 91 -12.84 2.59 -12.68
C GLN A 91 -12.79 4.07 -13.04
N ILE A 92 -13.72 4.53 -13.86
CA ILE A 92 -13.77 5.94 -14.31
C ILE A 92 -15.20 6.44 -14.18
N PHE A 93 -15.36 7.60 -13.55
CA PHE A 93 -16.62 8.35 -13.49
C PHE A 93 -16.32 9.83 -13.65
N ASN A 94 -16.73 10.41 -14.77
CA ASN A 94 -16.39 11.78 -15.17
C ASN A 94 -14.87 12.02 -15.05
N SER A 95 -14.45 12.96 -14.19
CA SER A 95 -13.04 13.30 -13.97
C SER A 95 -12.30 12.38 -13.00
N THR A 96 -12.99 11.46 -12.33
CA THR A 96 -12.40 10.61 -11.30
C THR A 96 -11.97 9.27 -11.88
N THR A 97 -10.70 8.93 -11.67
CA THR A 97 -10.09 7.67 -12.12
C THR A 97 -9.55 6.91 -10.92
N VAL A 98 -9.85 5.61 -10.84
CA VAL A 98 -9.34 4.69 -9.81
C VAL A 98 -8.49 3.62 -10.47
N ILE A 99 -7.25 3.50 -10.01
CA ILE A 99 -6.28 2.54 -10.52
C ILE A 99 -5.76 1.70 -9.37
N THR A 100 -5.59 0.40 -9.62
CA THR A 100 -4.98 -0.52 -8.66
C THR A 100 -3.61 -0.96 -9.17
N GLY A 101 -2.63 -0.94 -8.29
CA GLY A 101 -1.27 -1.40 -8.56
C GLY A 101 -0.76 -2.33 -7.46
N MET A 102 0.01 -3.36 -7.83
CA MET A 102 0.69 -4.26 -6.91
C MET A 102 2.20 -4.15 -7.07
N ALA A 103 2.94 -4.34 -5.98
CA ALA A 103 4.39 -4.43 -6.02
C ALA A 103 4.88 -5.87 -6.22
N ASN A 104 4.07 -6.86 -5.82
CA ASN A 104 4.35 -8.27 -6.07
C ASN A 104 3.06 -9.10 -6.09
N ALA A 105 3.20 -10.41 -6.27
CA ALA A 105 2.10 -11.36 -6.15
C ALA A 105 2.55 -12.63 -5.42
N ASP A 106 1.61 -13.37 -4.83
CA ASP A 106 1.90 -14.70 -4.27
C ASP A 106 1.82 -15.80 -5.34
N GLY A 107 2.11 -17.05 -4.95
CA GLY A 107 2.13 -18.22 -5.85
C GLY A 107 0.82 -18.54 -6.58
N MET A 108 -0.30 -17.93 -6.16
CA MET A 108 -1.61 -18.03 -6.81
C MET A 108 -2.00 -16.72 -7.50
N CYS A 109 -1.02 -15.84 -7.76
CA CYS A 109 -1.17 -14.55 -8.42
C CYS A 109 -2.14 -13.57 -7.73
N ARG A 110 -2.28 -13.68 -6.40
CA ARG A 110 -2.98 -12.67 -5.60
C ARG A 110 -2.03 -11.51 -5.30
N PRO A 111 -2.50 -10.25 -5.37
CA PRO A 111 -1.65 -9.08 -5.21
C PRO A 111 -1.09 -8.97 -3.78
N LEU A 112 0.19 -8.64 -3.69
CA LEU A 112 0.93 -8.36 -2.46
C LEU A 112 1.46 -6.93 -2.50
N SER A 113 1.50 -6.29 -1.32
CA SER A 113 1.84 -4.88 -1.14
C SER A 113 1.22 -4.03 -2.25
N TYR A 114 -0.09 -4.14 -2.40
CA TYR A 114 -0.87 -3.44 -3.40
C TYR A 114 -1.55 -2.21 -2.83
N GLN A 115 -1.90 -1.28 -3.70
CA GLN A 115 -2.54 -0.04 -3.34
C GLN A 115 -3.59 0.35 -4.40
N VAL A 116 -4.58 1.14 -3.98
CA VAL A 116 -5.56 1.76 -4.88
C VAL A 116 -5.35 3.26 -4.86
N PHE A 117 -5.12 3.81 -6.05
CA PHE A 117 -4.84 5.21 -6.30
C PHE A 117 -6.08 5.89 -6.89
N VAL A 118 -6.38 7.08 -6.41
CA VAL A 118 -7.46 7.91 -6.90
C VAL A 118 -6.88 9.16 -7.55
N PHE A 119 -7.38 9.47 -8.74
CA PHE A 119 -7.03 10.65 -9.50
C PHE A 119 -8.27 11.48 -9.79
N THR A 120 -8.09 12.79 -9.96
CA THR A 120 -9.13 13.74 -10.34
C THR A 120 -8.58 14.69 -11.38
N ASN A 121 -9.20 14.73 -12.56
CA ASN A 121 -8.69 15.47 -13.72
C ASN A 121 -7.23 15.12 -14.09
N GLY A 122 -6.82 13.87 -13.92
CA GLY A 122 -5.46 13.41 -14.17
C GLY A 122 -4.45 13.71 -13.05
N GLU A 123 -4.84 14.46 -12.02
CA GLU A 123 -4.00 14.76 -10.85
C GLU A 123 -4.21 13.72 -9.74
N PHE A 124 -3.15 13.39 -9.00
CA PHE A 124 -3.22 12.41 -7.92
C PHE A 124 -3.93 13.00 -6.69
N SER A 125 -5.04 12.39 -6.29
CA SER A 125 -5.85 12.81 -5.15
C SER A 125 -5.46 12.07 -3.86
N GLY A 126 -4.98 10.83 -3.96
CA GLY A 126 -4.57 10.03 -2.80
C GLY A 126 -4.77 8.53 -2.95
N THR A 127 -4.58 7.81 -1.85
CA THR A 127 -4.77 6.36 -1.75
C THR A 127 -5.95 5.97 -0.87
N LEU A 128 -6.56 4.82 -1.15
CA LEU A 128 -7.68 4.28 -0.35
C LEU A 128 -7.23 3.60 0.95
N SER A 129 -5.93 3.35 1.16
CA SER A 129 -5.41 2.93 2.45
C SER A 129 -4.12 3.68 2.78
N PRO A 130 -3.80 3.88 4.07
CA PRO A 130 -2.58 4.61 4.49
C PRO A 130 -1.30 3.85 4.19
N THR A 131 -1.36 2.53 4.05
CA THR A 131 -0.23 1.65 3.74
C THR A 131 -0.61 0.62 2.67
N PRO A 132 0.34 0.11 1.88
CA PRO A 132 0.09 -1.01 0.98
C PRO A 132 -0.52 -2.21 1.71
N MET A 133 -1.40 -2.91 1.03
CA MET A 133 -2.17 -4.05 1.56
C MET A 133 -1.63 -5.36 1.00
N ASN A 134 -1.79 -6.44 1.76
CA ASN A 134 -1.54 -7.80 1.28
C ASN A 134 -2.89 -8.50 1.06
N SER A 135 -3.00 -9.33 0.03
CA SER A 135 -4.21 -10.14 -0.13
C SER A 135 -4.40 -11.06 1.07
N ARG A 136 -5.64 -11.19 1.54
CA ARG A 136 -6.01 -12.09 2.65
C ARG A 136 -5.36 -11.72 4.00
N THR A 137 -5.22 -10.43 4.26
CA THR A 137 -4.84 -9.89 5.57
C THR A 137 -5.92 -8.95 6.11
N ASP A 138 -5.88 -8.66 7.42
CA ASP A 138 -6.76 -7.68 8.04
C ASP A 138 -6.56 -6.28 7.42
N GLY A 139 -7.65 -5.60 7.12
CA GLY A 139 -7.61 -4.31 6.41
C GLY A 139 -7.25 -4.39 4.93
N SER A 140 -7.20 -5.58 4.32
CA SER A 140 -7.03 -5.73 2.88
C SER A 140 -8.31 -5.40 2.12
N MET A 141 -8.22 -4.83 0.94
CA MET A 141 -9.38 -4.42 0.15
C MET A 141 -10.20 -5.61 -0.36
N ALA A 142 -11.51 -5.53 -0.19
CA ALA A 142 -12.48 -6.47 -0.73
C ALA A 142 -13.13 -5.92 -2.00
N ASN A 143 -13.51 -4.63 -2.00
CA ASN A 143 -14.19 -4.01 -3.14
C ASN A 143 -14.05 -2.48 -3.09
N VAL A 144 -14.04 -1.85 -4.27
CA VAL A 144 -14.13 -0.40 -4.45
C VAL A 144 -15.31 -0.11 -5.37
N ASN A 145 -16.10 0.89 -5.02
CA ASN A 145 -17.21 1.37 -5.81
C ASN A 145 -17.09 2.89 -5.99
N LEU A 146 -16.67 3.31 -7.19
CA LEU A 146 -16.79 4.69 -7.64
C LEU A 146 -18.22 4.94 -8.15
N TYR A 147 -19.07 5.51 -7.28
CA TYR A 147 -20.51 5.64 -7.58
C TYR A 147 -20.93 7.02 -8.09
N ARG A 148 -20.11 8.06 -7.87
CA ARG A 148 -20.24 9.40 -8.44
C ARG A 148 -18.86 10.03 -8.61
N GLU A 149 -18.79 11.11 -9.36
CA GLU A 149 -17.58 11.95 -9.46
C GLU A 149 -17.11 12.38 -8.07
N GLY A 150 -15.85 12.11 -7.76
CA GLY A 150 -15.22 12.41 -6.47
C GLY A 150 -15.76 11.61 -5.28
N SER A 151 -16.74 10.70 -5.44
CA SER A 151 -17.33 9.96 -4.32
C SER A 151 -17.17 8.45 -4.49
N LEU A 152 -16.52 7.83 -3.50
CA LEU A 152 -16.18 6.41 -3.51
C LEU A 152 -16.60 5.74 -2.21
N SER A 153 -16.88 4.46 -2.28
CA SER A 153 -16.86 3.60 -1.11
C SER A 153 -15.87 2.46 -1.31
N ALA A 154 -15.16 2.11 -0.25
CA ALA A 154 -14.28 0.95 -0.24
C ALA A 154 -14.63 0.06 0.94
N SER A 155 -14.59 -1.24 0.69
CA SER A 155 -14.73 -2.23 1.73
C SER A 155 -13.46 -3.00 1.93
N PHE A 156 -13.19 -3.33 3.19
CA PHE A 156 -11.97 -3.96 3.65
C PHE A 156 -12.33 -5.23 4.41
N ASN A 157 -11.60 -6.30 4.14
CA ASN A 157 -11.71 -7.56 4.87
C ASN A 157 -11.25 -7.34 6.30
N ARG A 158 -12.00 -7.88 7.27
CA ARG A 158 -11.57 -7.95 8.66
C ARG A 158 -11.26 -9.39 9.03
N TYR A 159 -9.99 -9.64 9.33
CA TYR A 159 -9.50 -10.97 9.74
C TYR A 159 -9.22 -11.00 11.24
N THR A 160 -9.60 -12.09 11.89
CA THR A 160 -9.13 -12.45 13.22
C THR A 160 -7.99 -13.48 13.13
N PRO A 161 -7.18 -13.66 14.19
CA PRO A 161 -6.18 -14.74 14.23
C PRO A 161 -6.77 -16.14 14.02
N GLU A 162 -8.05 -16.33 14.30
CA GLU A 162 -8.77 -17.60 14.15
C GLU A 162 -9.28 -17.85 12.72
N ASP A 163 -9.27 -16.83 11.86
CA ASP A 163 -9.78 -16.94 10.49
C ASP A 163 -8.85 -17.75 9.60
N ALA A 164 -9.46 -18.61 8.79
CA ALA A 164 -8.75 -19.20 7.66
C ALA A 164 -8.45 -18.10 6.62
N LEU A 165 -7.28 -18.17 5.97
CA LEU A 165 -6.85 -17.20 4.94
C LEU A 165 -7.86 -16.98 3.80
N CYS A 166 -8.81 -17.89 3.56
CA CYS A 166 -9.81 -17.72 2.52
C CYS A 166 -10.95 -16.76 2.91
N CYS A 167 -11.17 -16.56 4.21
CA CYS A 167 -12.51 -16.35 4.72
C CYS A 167 -12.46 -15.38 5.91
N PRO A 168 -12.51 -14.06 5.67
CA PRO A 168 -12.55 -13.07 6.75
C PRO A 168 -13.86 -13.17 7.54
N SER A 169 -13.79 -13.05 8.87
CA SER A 169 -14.97 -13.00 9.75
C SER A 169 -15.53 -11.60 9.93
N GLY A 170 -15.22 -10.65 9.05
CA GLY A 170 -15.79 -9.31 9.12
C GLY A 170 -15.48 -8.47 7.90
N LYS A 171 -16.11 -7.29 7.86
CA LYS A 171 -15.90 -6.28 6.83
C LYS A 171 -16.05 -4.89 7.41
N SER A 172 -15.15 -3.99 7.02
CA SER A 172 -15.30 -2.56 7.27
C SER A 172 -15.65 -1.83 5.97
N LEU A 173 -16.58 -0.89 6.03
CA LEU A 173 -16.95 0.01 4.94
C LEU A 173 -16.51 1.42 5.30
N LEU A 174 -15.76 2.06 4.40
CA LEU A 174 -15.35 3.46 4.52
C LEU A 174 -15.73 4.21 3.25
N PHE A 175 -16.31 5.39 3.42
CA PHE A 175 -16.62 6.31 2.34
C PHE A 175 -15.49 7.30 2.15
N TYR A 176 -15.34 7.81 0.93
CA TYR A 176 -14.33 8.79 0.56
C TYR A 176 -14.95 9.88 -0.30
N GLU A 177 -14.45 11.08 -0.14
CA GLU A 177 -14.81 12.23 -0.96
C GLU A 177 -13.55 12.96 -1.40
N VAL A 178 -13.48 13.33 -2.69
CA VAL A 178 -12.45 14.22 -3.20
C VAL A 178 -12.84 15.66 -2.87
N GLN A 179 -11.93 16.38 -2.21
CA GLN A 179 -12.04 17.80 -1.93
C GLN A 179 -10.94 18.55 -2.69
N ILE A 180 -11.10 19.87 -2.83
CA ILE A 180 -10.06 20.74 -3.36
C ILE A 180 -9.44 21.51 -2.20
N GLU A 181 -8.14 21.34 -1.99
CA GLU A 181 -7.37 22.05 -0.98
C GLU A 181 -6.15 22.69 -1.67
N ALA A 182 -5.96 24.00 -1.48
CA ALA A 182 -4.88 24.76 -2.11
C ALA A 182 -4.77 24.52 -3.63
N ASP A 183 -5.92 24.52 -4.32
CA ASP A 183 -6.07 24.30 -5.77
C ASP A 183 -5.65 22.91 -6.28
N ALA A 184 -5.43 21.93 -5.40
CA ALA A 184 -5.15 20.54 -5.77
C ALA A 184 -6.20 19.59 -5.17
N PRO A 185 -6.52 18.46 -5.85
CA PRO A 185 -7.45 17.48 -5.32
C PRO A 185 -6.82 16.70 -4.17
N VAL A 186 -7.63 16.39 -3.16
CA VAL A 186 -7.25 15.52 -2.05
C VAL A 186 -8.39 14.57 -1.72
N LEU A 187 -8.08 13.30 -1.60
CA LEU A 187 -9.04 12.28 -1.20
C LEU A 187 -9.17 12.26 0.32
N VAL A 188 -10.37 12.46 0.82
CA VAL A 188 -10.67 12.54 2.26
C VAL A 188 -11.51 11.34 2.71
N PRO A 189 -11.00 10.47 3.61
CA PRO A 189 -11.80 9.41 4.22
C PRO A 189 -12.88 9.99 5.14
N GLN A 190 -14.10 9.48 5.02
CA GLN A 190 -15.28 9.91 5.79
C GLN A 190 -15.47 8.98 6.99
N TRP A 191 -14.92 9.39 8.13
CA TRP A 191 -14.93 8.62 9.37
C TRP A 191 -16.25 8.75 10.15
N PRO A 192 -16.61 7.73 10.97
CA PRO A 192 -15.92 6.45 11.18
C PRO A 192 -16.22 5.41 10.08
N ALA A 193 -15.36 4.40 9.95
CA ALA A 193 -15.70 3.22 9.15
C ALA A 193 -16.80 2.41 9.86
N THR A 194 -17.72 1.84 9.08
CA THR A 194 -18.75 0.93 9.59
C THR A 194 -18.24 -0.50 9.53
N THR A 195 -18.14 -1.20 10.66
CA THR A 195 -17.66 -2.58 10.72
C THR A 195 -18.78 -3.54 11.09
N SER A 196 -18.90 -4.64 10.34
CA SER A 196 -19.90 -5.69 10.56
C SER A 196 -19.27 -7.09 10.50
N SER A 197 -19.90 -8.04 11.18
CA SER A 197 -19.68 -9.48 10.97
C SER A 197 -20.28 -9.89 9.60
N PRO A 198 -19.78 -10.95 8.94
CA PRO A 198 -20.51 -11.59 7.85
C PRO A 198 -21.84 -12.11 8.39
N ASP A 199 -22.88 -11.95 7.56
CA ASP A 199 -24.21 -12.55 7.75
C ASP A 199 -24.17 -14.07 7.52
#